data_AF-A0A958J329-F1
#
_entry.id   AF-A0A958J329-F1
#
_cell.length_a   1.000
_cell.length_b   1.000
_cell.length_c   1.000
_cell.angle_alpha   90.00
_cell.angle_beta   90.00
_cell.angle_gamma   90.00
#
_symmetry.space_group_name_H-M   'P 1'
#
loop_
_entity.id
_entity.type
_entity.pdbx_description
1 polymer ?
#
loop_
_entity_poly.entity_id
_entity_poly.type
_entity_poly.pdbx_seq_one_letter_code
_entity_poly.pdbx_strand_id
1 'polypeptide(L)' 'PDLPFKEAKEKWIESFEKDYLVDCLRKNNGNISKAAKQAGIDRKSVQRLLKKYGLTAKDV' A
#
# COMPACT_ATOMS: atom_id res chain seq x y z
N PRO A 1 20.44 -3.55 -13.32
CA PRO A 1 19.47 -2.72 -14.06
C PRO A 1 19.87 -1.24 -13.98
N ASP A 2 20.33 -0.65 -15.09
CA ASP A 2 20.61 0.79 -15.19
C ASP A 2 19.31 1.57 -15.43
N LEU A 3 18.45 1.62 -14.41
CA LEU A 3 17.30 2.50 -14.41
C LEU A 3 17.76 3.91 -14.00
N PRO A 4 17.30 4.98 -14.69
CA PRO A 4 17.49 6.35 -14.23
C PRO A 4 17.06 6.49 -12.76
N PHE A 5 17.79 7.29 -11.98
CA PHE A 5 17.55 7.44 -10.54
C PHE A 5 16.08 7.68 -10.18
N LYS A 6 15.37 8.50 -10.97
CA LYS A 6 13.95 8.79 -10.77
C LYS A 6 13.08 7.54 -10.88
N GLU A 7 13.28 6.73 -11.91
CA GLU A 7 12.51 5.50 -12.12
C GLU A 7 12.86 4.41 -11.10
N ALA A 8 14.14 4.30 -10.73
CA ALA A 8 14.58 3.39 -9.69
C ALA A 8 13.93 3.75 -8.33
N LYS A 9 13.91 5.05 -7.99
CA LYS A 9 13.27 5.57 -6.78
C LYS A 9 11.76 5.34 -6.80
N GLU A 10 11.09 5.61 -7.93
CA GLU A 10 9.65 5.37 -8.08
C GLU A 10 9.31 3.90 -7.87
N LYS A 11 10.02 2.97 -8.52
CA LYS A 11 9.81 1.53 -8.30
C LYS A 11 10.03 1.10 -6.85
N TRP A 12 11.05 1.65 -6.20
CA TRP A 12 11.32 1.35 -4.80
C TRP A 12 10.19 1.84 -3.90
N ILE A 13 9.71 3.08 -4.11
CA ILE A 13 8.57 3.64 -3.38
C ILE A 13 7.32 2.80 -3.60
N GLU A 14 7.03 2.38 -4.83
CA GLU A 14 5.84 1.57 -5.13
C GLU A 14 5.88 0.20 -4.46
N SER A 15 7.04 -0.48 -4.46
CA SER A 15 7.19 -1.74 -3.75
C SER A 15 7.00 -1.55 -2.25
N PHE A 16 7.67 -0.55 -1.67
CA PHE A 16 7.56 -0.24 -0.24
C PHE A 16 6.12 0.08 0.16
N GLU A 17 5.43 0.93 -0.60
CA GLU A 17 4.06 1.36 -0.31
C GLU A 17 3.10 0.17 -0.38
N LYS A 18 3.27 -0.71 -1.38
CA LYS A 18 2.48 -1.94 -1.50
C LYS A 18 2.69 -2.88 -0.32
N ASP A 19 3.94 -3.17 0.03
CA ASP A 19 4.28 -4.10 1.12
C ASP A 19 3.80 -3.57 2.49
N TYR A 20 3.96 -2.28 2.74
CA TYR A 20 3.49 -1.62 3.95
C TYR A 20 1.96 -1.68 4.08
N LEU A 21 1.24 -1.41 2.99
CA LEU A 21 -0.21 -1.46 2.98
C LEU A 21 -0.73 -2.88 3.24
N VAL A 22 -0.09 -3.88 2.65
CA VAL A 22 -0.38 -5.31 2.83
C VAL A 22 -0.21 -5.71 4.29
N ASP A 23 0.91 -5.34 4.92
CA ASP A 23 1.19 -5.63 6.32
C ASP A 23 0.17 -4.95 7.26
N CYS A 24 -0.18 -3.68 6.99
CA CYS A 24 -1.21 -2.98 7.74
C CYS A 24 -2.59 -3.67 7.64
N LEU A 25 -2.95 -4.15 6.45
CA LEU A 25 -4.23 -4.85 6.26
C LEU A 25 -4.22 -6.21 6.96
N ARG A 26 -3.14 -6.98 6.88
CA ARG A 26 -2.98 -8.27 7.57
C ARG A 26 -3.11 -8.13 9.07
N LYS A 27 -2.39 -7.19 9.67
CA LYS A 27 -2.45 -6.89 11.11
C LYS A 27 -3.84 -6.50 11.60
N ASN A 28 -4.69 -6.02 10.68
CA ASN A 28 -6.05 -5.59 10.97
C ASN A 28 -7.12 -6.52 10.35
N ASN A 29 -6.75 -7.73 9.92
CA ASN A 29 -7.66 -8.71 9.31
C ASN A 29 -8.50 -8.13 8.15
N GLY A 30 -7.86 -7.39 7.26
CA GLY A 30 -8.52 -6.74 6.12
C GLY A 30 -9.40 -5.53 6.50
N ASN A 31 -9.39 -5.09 7.76
CA ASN A 31 -10.15 -3.92 8.18
C ASN A 31 -9.48 -2.62 7.69
N ILE A 32 -9.94 -2.13 6.54
CA ILE A 32 -9.44 -0.92 5.88
C ILE A 32 -9.45 0.30 6.81
N SER A 33 -10.49 0.46 7.64
CA SER A 33 -10.59 1.62 8.54
C SER A 33 -9.52 1.59 9.64
N LYS A 34 -9.27 0.41 10.23
CA LYS A 34 -8.22 0.26 11.25
C LYS A 34 -6.82 0.35 10.62
N ALA A 35 -6.62 -0.26 9.46
CA ALA A 35 -5.36 -0.16 8.72
C ALA A 35 -5.04 1.29 8.33
N ALA A 36 -6.02 2.05 7.86
CA ALA A 36 -5.88 3.49 7.57
C ALA A 36 -5.48 4.28 8.82
N LYS A 37 -6.15 4.04 9.95
CA LYS A 37 -5.83 4.68 11.22
C LYS A 37 -4.41 4.35 11.70
N GLN A 38 -3.97 3.10 11.58
CA GLN A 38 -2.62 2.68 11.90
C GLN A 38 -1.58 3.32 10.98
N ALA A 39 -1.88 3.39 9.68
CA ALA A 39 -1.02 4.01 8.68
C ALA A 39 -1.02 5.55 8.75
N GLY A 40 -1.86 6.16 9.61
CA GLY A 40 -1.96 7.61 9.75
C GLY A 40 -2.53 8.32 8.52
N ILE A 41 -3.24 7.59 7.65
CA ILE A 41 -3.82 8.12 6.41
C ILE A 41 -5.33 7.92 6.38
N ASP A 42 -6.00 8.63 5.48
CA ASP A 42 -7.44 8.49 5.33
C ASP A 42 -7.82 7.17 4.62
N ARG A 43 -9.01 6.67 4.94
CA ARG A 43 -9.56 5.44 4.34
C ARG A 43 -9.66 5.52 2.81
N LYS A 44 -9.97 6.69 2.23
CA LYS A 44 -10.06 6.85 0.77
C LYS A 44 -8.69 6.71 0.12
N SER A 45 -7.62 7.18 0.77
CA SER A 45 -6.23 6.97 0.33
C SER A 45 -5.88 5.50 0.31
N VAL A 46 -6.16 4.74 1.37
CA VAL A 46 -5.97 3.27 1.36
C VAL A 46 -6.75 2.62 0.21
N GLN A 47 -8.01 3.00 -0.02
CA GLN A 47 -8.81 2.46 -1.12
C GLN A 47 -8.23 2.82 -2.51
N ARG A 48 -7.69 4.03 -2.68
CA ARG A 48 -6.99 4.43 -3.92
C ARG A 48 -5.73 3.61 -4.14
N LEU A 49 -4.92 3.40 -3.10
CA LEU A 49 -3.71 2.60 -3.17
C LEU A 49 -4.01 1.13 -3.49
N LEU A 50 -5.03 0.56 -2.84
CA LEU A 50 -5.52 -0.78 -3.15
C LEU A 50 -5.90 -0.91 -4.64
N LYS A 51 -6.66 0.05 -5.17
CA LYS A 51 -6.99 0.08 -6.61
C LYS A 51 -5.76 0.27 -7.49
N LYS A 52 -4.84 1.16 -7.13
CA LYS A 52 -3.58 1.41 -7.86
C LYS A 52 -2.76 0.13 -8.02
N TYR A 53 -2.69 -0.68 -6.96
CA TYR A 53 -1.90 -1.91 -6.93
C TYR A 53 -2.68 -3.19 -7.27
N GLY A 54 -3.96 -3.07 -7.63
CA GLY A 54 -4.82 -4.21 -7.95
C GLY A 54 -5.06 -5.17 -6.78
N LEU A 55 -5.03 -4.65 -5.55
CA LEU A 55 -5.20 -5.41 -4.32
C LEU A 55 -6.63 -5.22 -3.77
N THR A 56 -7.16 -6.25 -3.14
CA THR A 56 -8.36 -6.17 -2.30
C THR A 56 -8.02 -6.49 -0.86
N ALA A 57 -8.84 -6.00 0.07
CA ALA A 57 -8.68 -6.33 1.49
C ALA A 57 -8.87 -7.83 1.82
N LYS A 58 -9.32 -8.64 0.85
CA LYS A 58 -9.44 -10.10 0.98
C LYS A 58 -8.20 -10.84 0.50
N ASP A 59 -7.32 -10.20 -0.27
CA ASP A 59 -6.11 -10.81 -0.81
C ASP A 59 -4.94 -10.85 0.20
N VAL A 60 -5.20 -10.34 1.41
CA VAL A 60 -4.21 -10.10 2.47
C VAL A 60 -4.60 -10.76 3.77
#